data_AF-D6GWE5-F1
#
_entry.id   AF-D6GWE5-F1
#
_cell.length_a   1.000
_cell.length_b   1.000
_cell.length_c   1.000
_cell.angle_alpha   90.00
_cell.angle_beta   90.00
_cell.angle_gamma   90.00
#
_symmetry.space_group_name_H-M   'P 1'
#
loop_
_entity.id
_entity.type
_entity.pdbx_description
1 polymer ?
#
loop_
_entity_poly.entity_id
_entity_poly.type
_entity_poly.pdbx_seq_one_letter_code
_entity_poly.pdbx_strand_id
1 'polypeptide(L)'
;MDYYKNREKLKDFMPLFIERMNNENIENKKEMLILKRKVCRDIGMQDIPKDGEILNSFKLEDREKYSKLFLSKPIRILSGVNVVALMTKPYDCPHGTCIFCPGGTKFNTPQSYTGFEPAARRALINNYDPYKQVNARLSHYLFMGYSPQKIEVIIIGGTFTTLPKDYVLKYITEIYRAMNEFNGEKVEGALEQQQKFNETASVRCVAFAAETKPERCSNEDIERMLNFGITRVEMGVQSVYDEVLLRNNRGHTIHDVIDSTRRLKNYGYKVDHHIMLNLPFSDFDKDKETINQIYTNEDFKPDAIKLYPTLVIRGTGLYEMSKKGKYNPYPKEDVIKLITEAEINAPRWLRIMRIERDIPSTFIDKGIKTTNLRQEVEESLVQKGKRSNDIRSREIGHTRISKPIKIELKRENYRASRGDEIFLSFEDVNNDALIAFLRLRIADDSNAAFVRELHVYGEELNINGKSDTAFQHKGFGKTLLAEAERISRYEYSINRINVISGVGVREYYRSLGYSRYKWYMSKEI
;
A
#
# COMPACT_ATOMS: atom_id res chain seq x y z
N MET A 1 23.95 -21.94 -14.02
CA MET A 1 24.72 -22.88 -13.18
C MET A 1 25.51 -22.17 -12.07
N ASP A 2 25.92 -20.91 -12.24
CA ASP A 2 26.81 -20.22 -11.29
C ASP A 2 26.22 -19.94 -9.90
N TYR A 3 24.89 -19.88 -9.76
CA TYR A 3 24.25 -19.66 -8.45
C TYR A 3 24.62 -20.71 -7.38
N TYR A 4 24.98 -21.93 -7.79
CA TYR A 4 25.41 -22.99 -6.86
C TYR A 4 26.89 -22.90 -6.47
N LYS A 5 27.79 -22.44 -7.37
CA LYS A 5 29.22 -22.26 -7.06
C LYS A 5 29.44 -21.20 -5.97
N ASN A 6 28.66 -20.12 -5.98
CA ASN A 6 28.76 -19.08 -4.96
C ASN A 6 28.30 -19.54 -3.56
N ARG A 7 27.54 -20.64 -3.43
CA ARG A 7 27.14 -21.19 -2.13
C ARG A 7 28.27 -21.92 -1.39
N GLU A 8 29.23 -22.48 -2.11
CA GLU A 8 30.38 -23.15 -1.49
C GLU A 8 31.33 -22.12 -0.88
N LYS A 9 31.75 -21.12 -1.67
CA LYS A 9 32.59 -20.00 -1.17
C LYS A 9 31.93 -19.17 -0.08
N LEU A 10 30.61 -19.19 0.06
CA LEU A 10 29.92 -18.54 1.17
C LEU A 10 30.29 -19.17 2.53
N LYS A 11 30.63 -20.47 2.57
CA LYS A 11 31.11 -21.14 3.79
C LYS A 11 32.49 -20.64 4.22
N ASP A 12 33.34 -20.28 3.27
CA ASP A 12 34.68 -19.73 3.53
C ASP A 12 34.61 -18.23 3.86
N PHE A 13 33.67 -17.51 3.23
CA PHE A 13 33.41 -16.09 3.48
C PHE A 13 32.96 -15.83 4.92
N MET A 14 31.98 -16.59 5.42
CA MET A 14 31.27 -16.24 6.66
C MET A 14 32.15 -16.23 7.93
N PRO A 15 33.04 -17.21 8.20
CA PRO A 15 33.91 -17.18 9.37
C PRO A 15 34.81 -15.93 9.40
N LEU A 16 35.54 -15.68 8.32
CA LEU A 16 36.45 -14.53 8.19
C LEU A 16 35.70 -13.19 8.21
N PHE A 17 34.48 -13.17 7.68
CA PHE A 17 33.61 -12.00 7.71
C PHE A 17 33.10 -11.69 9.13
N ILE A 18 32.65 -12.69 9.88
CA ILE A 18 32.17 -12.52 11.26
C ILE A 18 33.31 -12.07 12.18
N GLU A 19 34.48 -12.71 12.07
CA GLU A 19 35.69 -12.35 12.83
C GLU A 19 36.03 -10.86 12.65
N ARG A 20 36.17 -10.42 11.39
CA ARG A 20 36.52 -9.03 11.09
C ARG A 20 35.41 -8.04 11.39
N MET A 21 34.14 -8.42 11.25
CA MET A 21 33.01 -7.56 11.61
C MET A 21 32.98 -7.26 13.11
N ASN A 22 33.34 -8.24 13.95
CA ASN A 22 33.46 -8.04 15.39
C ASN A 22 34.67 -7.16 15.77
N ASN A 23 35.75 -7.19 14.97
CA ASN A 23 36.98 -6.44 15.22
C ASN A 23 36.98 -5.01 14.66
N GLU A 24 36.34 -4.76 13.51
CA GLU A 24 36.37 -3.46 12.80
C GLU A 24 35.26 -2.48 13.25
N ASN A 25 34.45 -2.81 14.27
CA ASN A 25 33.39 -1.98 14.87
C ASN A 25 32.53 -1.21 13.84
N ILE A 26 31.92 -1.95 12.91
CA ILE A 26 31.21 -1.41 11.74
C ILE A 26 29.92 -0.67 12.12
N GLU A 27 29.83 0.63 11.83
CA GLU A 27 28.68 1.47 12.21
C GLU A 27 27.71 1.74 11.05
N ASN A 28 28.17 1.68 9.79
CA ASN A 28 27.31 2.01 8.64
C ASN A 28 27.49 1.11 7.40
N LYS A 29 26.55 1.23 6.46
CA LYS A 29 26.51 0.44 5.22
C LYS A 29 27.71 0.66 4.29
N LYS A 30 28.40 1.80 4.35
CA LYS A 30 29.57 2.07 3.51
C LYS A 30 30.77 1.27 4.01
N GLU A 31 31.01 1.29 5.32
CA GLU A 31 31.98 0.40 5.99
C GLU A 31 31.63 -1.07 5.77
N MET A 32 30.36 -1.45 5.94
CA MET A 32 29.92 -2.82 5.69
C MET A 32 30.23 -3.29 4.26
N LEU A 33 30.01 -2.44 3.24
CA LEU A 33 30.37 -2.75 1.86
C LEU A 33 31.90 -2.84 1.65
N ILE A 34 32.68 -2.02 2.35
CA ILE A 34 34.16 -2.07 2.34
C ILE A 34 34.64 -3.39 2.96
N LEU A 35 34.10 -3.79 4.11
CA LEU A 35 34.44 -5.04 4.79
C LEU A 35 34.12 -6.25 3.89
N LYS A 36 32.92 -6.30 3.30
CA LYS A 36 32.57 -7.35 2.33
C LYS A 36 33.59 -7.44 1.19
N ARG A 37 34.01 -6.31 0.63
CA ARG A 37 35.02 -6.26 -0.45
C ARG A 37 36.40 -6.73 -0.01
N LYS A 38 36.84 -6.42 1.21
CA LYS A 38 38.08 -6.96 1.80
C LYS A 38 38.01 -8.49 1.84
N VAL A 39 36.97 -9.04 2.48
CA VAL A 39 36.83 -10.50 2.68
C VAL A 39 36.71 -11.23 1.34
N CYS A 40 35.93 -10.71 0.38
CA CYS A 40 35.83 -11.31 -0.96
C CYS A 40 37.18 -11.36 -1.68
N ARG A 41 38.00 -10.30 -1.56
CA ARG A 41 39.35 -10.26 -2.15
C ARG A 41 40.24 -11.35 -1.58
N ASP A 42 40.25 -11.49 -0.26
CA ASP A 42 41.18 -12.37 0.44
C ASP A 42 40.89 -13.86 0.22
N ILE A 43 39.63 -14.24 -0.05
CA ILE A 43 39.22 -15.62 -0.40
C ILE A 43 39.08 -15.85 -1.93
N GLY A 44 39.43 -14.85 -2.75
CA GLY A 44 39.27 -14.91 -4.21
C GLY A 44 37.83 -15.14 -4.68
N MET A 45 36.84 -14.54 -4.00
CA MET A 45 35.43 -14.54 -4.39
C MET A 45 35.16 -13.33 -5.29
N GLN A 46 34.69 -13.57 -6.51
CA GLN A 46 34.45 -12.51 -7.51
C GLN A 46 33.17 -11.71 -7.21
N ASP A 47 32.10 -12.39 -6.80
CA ASP A 47 30.83 -11.78 -6.45
C ASP A 47 30.77 -11.38 -4.97
N ILE A 48 30.26 -10.18 -4.69
CA ILE A 48 30.05 -9.73 -3.30
C ILE A 48 28.72 -10.31 -2.79
N PRO A 49 28.70 -11.07 -1.68
CA PRO A 49 27.46 -11.59 -1.10
C PRO A 49 26.46 -10.50 -0.74
N LYS A 50 25.21 -10.70 -1.12
CA LYS A 50 24.09 -9.79 -0.82
C LYS A 50 23.81 -9.76 0.67
N ASP A 51 23.25 -8.66 1.14
CA ASP A 51 22.88 -8.46 2.55
C ASP A 51 22.04 -9.63 3.11
N GLY A 52 21.06 -10.11 2.34
CA GLY A 52 20.25 -11.28 2.69
C GLY A 52 20.97 -12.63 2.68
N GLU A 53 22.00 -12.81 1.85
CA GLU A 53 22.76 -14.08 1.78
C GLU A 53 23.59 -14.24 3.05
N ILE A 54 24.27 -13.17 3.47
CA ILE A 54 25.03 -13.11 4.73
C ILE A 54 24.10 -13.27 5.93
N LEU A 55 22.97 -12.54 5.98
CA LEU A 55 21.99 -12.65 7.06
C LEU A 55 21.48 -14.09 7.23
N ASN A 56 21.28 -14.83 6.15
CA ASN A 56 20.82 -16.22 6.24
C ASN A 56 21.89 -17.22 6.67
N SER A 57 23.16 -16.84 6.68
CA SER A 57 24.24 -17.68 7.20
C SER A 57 24.47 -17.53 8.71
N PHE A 58 23.89 -16.53 9.36
CA PHE A 58 23.88 -16.43 10.82
C PHE A 58 22.87 -17.40 11.46
N LYS A 59 23.20 -17.88 12.67
CA LYS A 59 22.23 -18.53 13.58
C LYS A 59 21.06 -17.56 13.87
N LEU A 60 19.87 -18.09 14.13
CA LEU A 60 18.66 -17.27 14.36
C LEU A 60 18.87 -16.21 15.45
N GLU A 61 19.50 -16.58 16.56
CA GLU A 61 19.87 -15.69 17.68
C GLU A 61 20.77 -14.51 17.24
N ASP A 62 21.75 -14.77 16.36
CA ASP A 62 22.67 -13.76 15.84
C ASP A 62 22.01 -12.85 14.76
N ARG A 63 20.98 -13.33 14.07
CA ARG A 63 20.33 -12.56 13.00
C ARG A 63 19.71 -11.27 13.52
N GLU A 64 19.07 -11.31 14.69
CA GLU A 64 18.49 -10.11 15.29
C GLU A 64 19.57 -9.06 15.61
N LYS A 65 20.69 -9.50 16.20
CA LYS A 65 21.85 -8.65 16.53
C LYS A 65 22.39 -7.91 15.30
N TYR A 66 22.56 -8.61 14.17
CA TYR A 66 23.21 -8.02 12.98
C TYR A 66 22.24 -7.48 11.93
N SER A 67 20.94 -7.78 12.01
CA SER A 67 19.88 -7.30 11.10
C SER A 67 20.03 -5.81 10.75
N LYS A 68 20.18 -4.96 11.77
CA LYS A 68 20.26 -3.49 11.66
C LYS A 68 21.38 -3.00 10.72
N LEU A 69 22.49 -3.73 10.60
CA LEU A 69 23.62 -3.36 9.74
C LEU A 69 23.37 -3.74 8.26
N PHE A 70 22.61 -4.81 8.03
CA PHE A 70 22.36 -5.38 6.70
C PHE A 70 21.04 -4.94 6.06
N LEU A 71 20.02 -4.57 6.83
CA LEU A 71 18.73 -4.16 6.25
C LEU A 71 18.87 -2.85 5.44
N SER A 72 18.45 -2.89 4.16
CA SER A 72 18.31 -1.69 3.32
C SER A 72 17.34 -0.70 3.96
N LYS A 73 17.61 0.62 3.86
CA LYS A 73 16.91 1.72 4.56
C LYS A 73 15.44 1.39 4.86
N PRO A 74 14.96 1.51 6.12
CA PRO A 74 13.63 1.03 6.54
C PRO A 74 12.43 1.75 5.89
N ILE A 75 12.65 2.72 5.00
CA ILE A 75 11.66 3.59 4.34
C ILE A 75 10.47 2.82 3.70
N ARG A 76 10.63 1.55 3.32
CA ARG A 76 9.55 0.71 2.75
C ARG A 76 8.76 -0.12 3.78
N ILE A 77 9.21 -0.19 5.04
CA ILE A 77 8.63 -1.01 6.13
C ILE A 77 8.65 -0.17 7.43
N LEU A 78 8.22 1.10 7.36
CA LEU A 78 8.13 1.99 8.54
C LEU A 78 6.91 1.70 9.45
N SER A 79 5.99 0.83 8.99
CA SER A 79 4.73 0.50 9.68
C SER A 79 4.73 -0.86 10.38
N GLY A 80 5.83 -1.62 10.29
CA GLY A 80 5.86 -3.03 10.72
C GLY A 80 4.90 -3.96 9.94
N VAL A 81 4.39 -3.53 8.78
CA VAL A 81 3.50 -4.31 7.91
C VAL A 81 4.15 -4.55 6.54
N ASN A 82 4.19 -5.81 6.12
CA ASN A 82 4.82 -6.24 4.87
C ASN A 82 3.80 -6.39 3.74
N VAL A 83 4.04 -5.75 2.59
CA VAL A 83 3.13 -5.75 1.45
C VAL A 83 3.36 -6.95 0.51
N VAL A 84 2.34 -7.79 0.40
CA VAL A 84 2.24 -8.92 -0.52
C VAL A 84 1.31 -8.55 -1.68
N ALA A 85 1.89 -7.89 -2.69
CA ALA A 85 1.20 -7.59 -3.94
C ALA A 85 1.15 -8.82 -4.86
N LEU A 86 -0.06 -9.21 -5.25
CA LEU A 86 -0.41 -10.43 -6.01
C LEU A 86 -1.15 -10.06 -7.30
N MET A 87 -0.99 -10.87 -8.34
CA MET A 87 -1.77 -10.74 -9.58
C MET A 87 -2.57 -12.01 -9.85
N THR A 88 -3.83 -11.82 -10.23
CA THR A 88 -4.68 -12.89 -10.77
C THR A 88 -4.26 -13.26 -12.18
N LYS A 89 -4.79 -14.38 -12.69
CA LYS A 89 -4.70 -14.73 -14.11
C LYS A 89 -5.19 -13.57 -14.99
N PRO A 90 -4.64 -13.37 -16.20
CA PRO A 90 -5.15 -12.40 -17.15
C PRO A 90 -6.61 -12.70 -17.54
N TYR A 91 -7.45 -11.68 -17.48
CA TYR A 91 -8.79 -11.66 -18.07
C TYR A 91 -8.97 -10.35 -18.83
N ASP A 92 -9.80 -10.37 -19.87
CA ASP A 92 -10.12 -9.16 -20.62
C ASP A 92 -11.02 -8.22 -19.82
N CYS A 93 -10.87 -6.92 -20.07
CA CYS A 93 -11.76 -5.91 -19.51
C CYS A 93 -13.12 -5.96 -20.23
N PRO A 94 -14.27 -5.91 -19.52
CA PRO A 94 -15.59 -6.02 -20.16
C PRO A 94 -15.88 -4.94 -21.23
N HIS A 95 -15.26 -3.76 -21.13
CA HIS A 95 -15.36 -2.66 -22.09
C HIS A 95 -14.22 -2.64 -23.13
N GLY A 96 -13.45 -3.72 -23.25
CA GLY A 96 -12.21 -3.74 -24.03
C GLY A 96 -11.07 -2.94 -23.39
N THR A 97 -10.04 -2.64 -24.19
CA THR A 97 -8.79 -2.03 -23.71
C THR A 97 -8.84 -0.49 -23.80
N CYS A 98 -8.48 0.20 -22.73
CA CYS A 98 -8.34 1.67 -22.72
C CYS A 98 -7.09 2.09 -23.53
N ILE A 99 -7.12 3.27 -24.15
CA ILE A 99 -6.08 3.74 -25.10
C ILE A 99 -4.65 3.67 -24.54
N PHE A 100 -4.48 3.97 -23.25
CA PHE A 100 -3.20 4.03 -22.55
C PHE A 100 -2.79 2.72 -21.84
N CYS A 101 -3.63 1.69 -21.82
CA CYS A 101 -3.37 0.46 -21.07
C CYS A 101 -2.46 -0.50 -21.86
N PRO A 102 -1.24 -0.83 -21.37
CA PRO A 102 -0.45 -1.93 -21.90
C PRO A 102 -0.99 -3.30 -21.45
N GLY A 103 -0.42 -4.37 -22.02
CA GLY A 103 -0.67 -5.74 -21.60
C GLY A 103 -2.07 -6.26 -21.91
N GLY A 104 -2.54 -7.18 -21.07
CA GLY A 104 -3.79 -7.92 -21.26
C GLY A 104 -3.54 -9.38 -21.67
N THR A 105 -4.62 -10.12 -21.91
CA THR A 105 -4.62 -11.55 -22.24
C THR A 105 -3.66 -11.91 -23.38
N LYS A 106 -3.64 -11.08 -24.45
CA LYS A 106 -2.73 -11.19 -25.61
C LYS A 106 -1.24 -11.25 -25.26
N PHE A 107 -0.84 -10.69 -24.12
CA PHE A 107 0.53 -10.66 -23.63
C PHE A 107 0.73 -11.56 -22.40
N ASN A 108 -0.28 -12.37 -22.06
CA ASN A 108 -0.37 -13.14 -20.81
C ASN A 108 -0.06 -12.29 -19.57
N THR A 109 -0.63 -11.07 -19.48
CA THR A 109 -0.49 -10.17 -18.33
C THR A 109 -1.85 -9.58 -17.92
N PRO A 110 -2.08 -9.26 -16.64
CA PRO A 110 -3.23 -8.44 -16.27
C PRO A 110 -3.22 -7.11 -17.03
N GLN A 111 -4.40 -6.60 -17.38
CA GLN A 111 -4.49 -5.34 -18.11
C GLN A 111 -3.81 -4.21 -17.32
N SER A 112 -3.10 -3.34 -18.04
CA SER A 112 -2.30 -2.22 -17.53
C SER A 112 -0.87 -2.57 -17.10
N TYR A 113 -0.43 -3.84 -17.20
CA TYR A 113 0.92 -4.26 -16.86
C TYR A 113 1.71 -4.74 -18.09
N THR A 114 3.01 -4.45 -18.12
CA THR A 114 3.92 -4.85 -19.20
C THR A 114 4.42 -6.30 -19.05
N GLY A 115 4.35 -6.87 -17.84
CA GLY A 115 4.93 -8.18 -17.53
C GLY A 115 6.34 -8.11 -16.96
N PHE A 116 6.97 -6.92 -16.99
CA PHE A 116 8.35 -6.70 -16.56
C PHE A 116 8.44 -6.02 -15.19
N GLU A 117 7.32 -5.55 -14.64
CA GLU A 117 7.23 -5.05 -13.27
C GLU A 117 7.59 -6.16 -12.27
N PRO A 118 8.23 -5.87 -11.12
CA PRO A 118 8.65 -6.91 -10.16
C PRO A 118 7.51 -7.80 -9.65
N ALA A 119 6.28 -7.28 -9.55
CA ALA A 119 5.10 -8.07 -9.19
C ALA A 119 4.62 -8.95 -10.36
N ALA A 120 4.56 -8.41 -11.57
CA ALA A 120 4.17 -9.16 -12.77
C ALA A 120 5.14 -10.32 -13.07
N ARG A 121 6.44 -10.06 -12.96
CA ARG A 121 7.51 -11.08 -13.06
C ARG A 121 7.30 -12.22 -12.08
N ARG A 122 7.01 -11.93 -10.80
CA ARG A 122 6.72 -12.97 -9.80
C ARG A 122 5.44 -13.74 -10.11
N ALA A 123 4.39 -13.06 -10.57
CA ALA A 123 3.13 -13.72 -10.92
C ALA A 123 3.29 -14.68 -12.10
N LEU A 124 3.99 -14.25 -13.16
CA LEU A 124 4.34 -15.06 -14.33
C LEU A 124 5.15 -16.31 -13.95
N ILE A 125 6.23 -16.14 -13.17
CA ILE A 125 7.07 -17.28 -12.72
C ILE A 125 6.26 -18.30 -11.92
N ASN A 126 5.24 -17.85 -11.18
CA ASN A 126 4.36 -18.71 -10.40
C ASN A 126 3.06 -19.10 -11.14
N ASN A 127 2.96 -18.88 -12.46
CA ASN A 127 1.77 -19.19 -13.28
C ASN A 127 0.45 -18.63 -12.73
N TYR A 128 0.50 -17.45 -12.09
CA TYR A 128 -0.63 -16.81 -11.40
C TYR A 128 -1.27 -17.68 -10.30
N ASP A 129 -0.51 -18.60 -9.73
CA ASP A 129 -0.89 -19.40 -8.58
C ASP A 129 -0.82 -18.53 -7.31
N PRO A 130 -1.93 -18.33 -6.57
CA PRO A 130 -1.96 -17.49 -5.37
C PRO A 130 -1.04 -18.04 -4.28
N TYR A 131 -1.08 -19.35 -4.04
CA TYR A 131 -0.35 -20.01 -2.97
C TYR A 131 1.16 -19.89 -3.18
N LYS A 132 1.63 -20.13 -4.41
CA LYS A 132 3.04 -19.98 -4.78
C LYS A 132 3.49 -18.52 -4.80
N GLN A 133 2.66 -17.57 -5.25
CA GLN A 133 2.99 -16.14 -5.21
C GLN A 133 3.17 -15.62 -3.77
N VAL A 134 2.28 -16.00 -2.85
CA VAL A 134 2.38 -15.65 -1.42
C VAL A 134 3.66 -16.24 -0.84
N ASN A 135 3.87 -17.56 -0.96
CA ASN A 135 5.07 -18.22 -0.43
C ASN A 135 6.38 -17.64 -1.01
N ALA A 136 6.45 -17.41 -2.32
CA ALA A 136 7.62 -16.79 -2.94
C ALA A 136 7.90 -15.38 -2.39
N ARG A 137 6.85 -14.62 -2.02
CA ARG A 137 6.99 -13.28 -1.44
C ARG A 137 7.38 -13.32 0.04
N LEU A 138 6.79 -14.22 0.83
CA LEU A 138 7.12 -14.41 2.25
C LEU A 138 8.55 -14.95 2.42
N SER A 139 8.95 -15.95 1.63
CA SER A 139 10.34 -16.46 1.59
C SER A 139 11.34 -15.37 1.20
N HIS A 140 10.97 -14.48 0.28
CA HIS A 140 11.81 -13.33 -0.07
C HIS A 140 11.96 -12.32 1.09
N TYR A 141 10.94 -12.15 1.93
CA TYR A 141 11.03 -11.31 3.13
C TYR A 141 11.99 -11.92 4.17
N LEU A 142 11.85 -13.22 4.48
CA LEU A 142 12.81 -13.94 5.33
C LEU A 142 14.24 -13.88 4.75
N PHE A 143 14.38 -14.06 3.44
CA PHE A 143 15.67 -13.97 2.77
C PHE A 143 16.32 -12.59 2.92
N MET A 144 15.54 -11.51 2.87
CA MET A 144 16.03 -10.15 3.12
C MET A 144 16.29 -9.84 4.60
N GLY A 145 15.89 -10.72 5.54
CA GLY A 145 16.04 -10.50 6.98
C GLY A 145 14.84 -9.80 7.65
N TYR A 146 13.69 -9.70 6.98
CA TYR A 146 12.47 -9.16 7.57
C TYR A 146 11.60 -10.27 8.17
N SER A 147 10.87 -9.96 9.24
CA SER A 147 9.91 -10.86 9.87
C SER A 147 8.49 -10.64 9.28
N PRO A 148 7.94 -11.56 8.47
CA PRO A 148 6.68 -11.34 7.75
C PRO A 148 5.43 -11.65 8.60
N GLN A 149 5.38 -11.20 9.86
CA GLN A 149 4.28 -11.52 10.79
C GLN A 149 2.96 -10.79 10.48
N LYS A 150 3.03 -9.56 9.99
CA LYS A 150 1.87 -8.72 9.65
C LYS A 150 1.89 -8.42 8.15
N ILE A 151 0.87 -8.87 7.43
CA ILE A 151 0.79 -8.79 5.97
C ILE A 151 -0.35 -7.87 5.53
N GLU A 152 -0.04 -6.94 4.64
CA GLU A 152 -1.02 -6.30 3.76
C GLU A 152 -1.02 -7.04 2.42
N VAL A 153 -2.13 -7.71 2.09
CA VAL A 153 -2.30 -8.32 0.77
C VAL A 153 -2.90 -7.27 -0.17
N ILE A 154 -2.41 -7.17 -1.41
CA ILE A 154 -2.98 -6.28 -2.43
C ILE A 154 -3.18 -7.09 -3.73
N ILE A 155 -4.43 -7.24 -4.18
CA ILE A 155 -4.70 -7.75 -5.53
C ILE A 155 -4.61 -6.59 -6.52
N ILE A 156 -3.59 -6.63 -7.37
CA ILE A 156 -3.34 -5.61 -8.39
C ILE A 156 -3.71 -6.13 -9.80
N GLY A 157 -4.23 -5.24 -10.65
CA GLY A 157 -4.82 -5.62 -11.95
C GLY A 157 -6.05 -4.81 -12.36
N GLY A 158 -6.66 -4.04 -11.46
CA GLY A 158 -7.78 -3.13 -11.75
C GLY A 158 -9.07 -3.79 -12.25
N THR A 159 -9.23 -5.11 -12.09
CA THR A 159 -10.34 -5.91 -12.65
C THR A 159 -10.96 -6.88 -11.62
N PHE A 160 -10.64 -6.75 -10.32
CA PHE A 160 -10.96 -7.78 -9.33
C PHE A 160 -12.43 -8.22 -9.31
N THR A 161 -13.38 -7.28 -9.34
CA THR A 161 -14.81 -7.60 -9.29
C THR A 161 -15.41 -8.04 -10.64
N THR A 162 -14.65 -8.00 -11.75
CA THR A 162 -15.07 -8.58 -13.04
C THR A 162 -14.64 -10.03 -13.24
N LEU A 163 -13.87 -10.59 -12.32
CA LEU A 163 -13.38 -11.97 -12.40
C LEU A 163 -14.50 -13.00 -12.08
N PRO A 164 -14.43 -14.23 -12.61
CA PRO A 164 -15.41 -15.28 -12.30
C PRO A 164 -15.48 -15.58 -10.80
N LYS A 165 -16.70 -15.61 -10.23
CA LYS A 165 -16.93 -15.72 -8.77
C LYS A 165 -16.19 -16.92 -8.14
N ASP A 166 -16.28 -18.10 -8.75
CA ASP A 166 -15.61 -19.33 -8.28
C ASP A 166 -14.08 -19.26 -8.34
N TYR A 167 -13.55 -18.58 -9.36
CA TYR A 167 -12.10 -18.37 -9.47
C TYR A 167 -11.61 -17.47 -8.34
N VAL A 168 -12.32 -16.37 -8.07
CA VAL A 168 -11.96 -15.46 -6.97
C VAL A 168 -12.06 -16.16 -5.62
N LEU A 169 -13.14 -16.89 -5.33
CA LEU A 169 -13.31 -17.61 -4.07
C LEU A 169 -12.14 -18.58 -3.81
N LYS A 170 -11.78 -19.40 -4.80
CA LYS A 170 -10.62 -20.31 -4.73
C LYS A 170 -9.31 -19.54 -4.56
N TYR A 171 -9.15 -18.45 -5.31
CA TYR A 171 -7.94 -17.63 -5.28
C TYR A 171 -7.70 -16.99 -3.90
N ILE A 172 -8.75 -16.45 -3.27
CA ILE A 172 -8.69 -15.87 -1.92
C ILE A 172 -8.46 -16.96 -0.85
N THR A 173 -9.12 -18.11 -0.97
CA THR A 173 -8.93 -19.25 -0.04
C THR A 173 -7.46 -19.69 -0.01
N GLU A 174 -6.83 -19.82 -1.18
CA GLU A 174 -5.43 -20.22 -1.31
C GLU A 174 -4.42 -19.15 -0.82
N ILE A 175 -4.78 -17.86 -0.84
CA ILE A 175 -3.98 -16.79 -0.21
C ILE A 175 -3.91 -17.00 1.30
N TYR A 176 -5.06 -17.21 1.96
CA TYR A 176 -5.10 -17.49 3.38
C TYR A 176 -4.37 -18.79 3.71
N ARG A 177 -4.62 -19.85 2.94
CA ARG A 177 -3.93 -21.14 3.12
C ARG A 177 -2.41 -21.00 3.05
N ALA A 178 -1.87 -20.22 2.11
CA ALA A 178 -0.43 -19.96 2.03
C ALA A 178 0.15 -19.18 3.22
N MET A 179 -0.57 -18.18 3.74
CA MET A 179 -0.14 -17.48 4.96
C MET A 179 -0.20 -18.40 6.19
N ASN A 180 -1.23 -19.24 6.28
CA ASN A 180 -1.43 -20.18 7.38
C ASN A 180 -0.34 -21.27 7.40
N GLU A 181 0.01 -21.82 6.25
CA GLU A 181 0.96 -22.94 6.10
C GLU A 181 2.44 -22.50 6.06
N PHE A 182 2.77 -21.21 5.87
CA PHE A 182 4.14 -20.74 5.58
C PHE A 182 5.22 -21.18 6.59
N ASN A 183 4.86 -21.29 7.87
CA ASN A 183 5.71 -21.85 8.93
C ASN A 183 4.87 -22.76 9.85
N GLY A 184 3.90 -23.50 9.29
CA GLY A 184 2.90 -24.22 10.06
C GLY A 184 2.53 -25.58 9.45
N GLU A 185 1.59 -26.25 10.09
CA GLU A 185 0.99 -27.47 9.55
C GLU A 185 0.02 -27.14 8.40
N LYS A 186 -0.33 -28.16 7.61
CA LYS A 186 -1.32 -28.04 6.53
C LYS A 186 -2.68 -27.64 7.12
N VAL A 187 -3.32 -26.62 6.55
CA VAL A 187 -4.64 -26.16 7.01
C VAL A 187 -5.68 -26.46 5.93
N GLU A 188 -6.60 -27.39 6.22
CA GLU A 188 -7.74 -27.71 5.37
C GLU A 188 -9.00 -26.96 5.78
N GLY A 189 -9.92 -26.76 4.84
CA GLY A 189 -11.20 -26.08 5.06
C GLY A 189 -11.50 -25.01 4.01
N ALA A 190 -12.74 -24.54 4.00
CA ALA A 190 -13.17 -23.45 3.14
C ALA A 190 -12.67 -22.10 3.67
N LEU A 191 -12.98 -21.02 2.93
CA LEU A 191 -12.50 -19.67 3.22
C LEU A 191 -12.70 -19.25 4.68
N GLU A 192 -13.86 -19.54 5.28
CA GLU A 192 -14.16 -19.17 6.67
C GLU A 192 -13.22 -19.85 7.67
N GLN A 193 -12.91 -21.13 7.49
CA GLN A 193 -11.96 -21.85 8.34
C GLN A 193 -10.54 -21.31 8.14
N GLN A 194 -10.14 -21.03 6.90
CA GLN A 194 -8.84 -20.43 6.59
C GLN A 194 -8.69 -19.03 7.21
N GLN A 195 -9.74 -18.21 7.16
CA GLN A 195 -9.77 -16.91 7.82
C GLN A 195 -9.69 -17.06 9.34
N LYS A 196 -10.50 -17.93 9.95
CA LYS A 196 -10.51 -18.18 11.40
C LYS A 196 -9.14 -18.61 11.93
N PHE A 197 -8.42 -19.47 11.21
CA PHE A 197 -7.04 -19.83 11.54
C PHE A 197 -6.09 -18.63 11.41
N ASN A 198 -6.28 -17.79 10.38
CA ASN A 198 -5.41 -16.64 10.13
C ASN A 198 -5.53 -15.51 11.20
N GLU A 199 -6.58 -15.51 12.02
CA GLU A 199 -6.73 -14.55 13.13
C GLU A 199 -5.60 -14.68 14.16
N THR A 200 -5.06 -15.89 14.37
CA THR A 200 -4.00 -16.22 15.34
C THR A 200 -2.75 -16.86 14.72
N ALA A 201 -2.69 -17.02 13.39
CA ALA A 201 -1.53 -17.57 12.68
C ALA A 201 -0.23 -16.76 12.92
N SER A 202 0.92 -17.36 12.61
CA SER A 202 2.23 -16.67 12.67
C SER A 202 2.40 -15.59 11.60
N VAL A 203 1.71 -15.74 10.46
CA VAL A 203 1.63 -14.77 9.36
C VAL A 203 0.19 -14.31 9.20
N ARG A 204 -0.10 -13.07 9.62
CA ARG A 204 -1.47 -12.55 9.77
C ARG A 204 -1.81 -11.53 8.69
N CYS A 205 -2.95 -11.70 8.04
CA CYS A 205 -3.52 -10.74 7.10
C CYS A 205 -4.16 -9.58 7.86
N VAL A 206 -3.37 -8.55 8.13
CA VAL A 206 -3.80 -7.37 8.93
C VAL A 206 -4.55 -6.33 8.08
N ALA A 207 -4.33 -6.35 6.76
CA ALA A 207 -5.04 -5.54 5.79
C ALA A 207 -5.12 -6.27 4.45
N PHE A 208 -6.17 -6.01 3.69
CA PHE A 208 -6.36 -6.60 2.37
C PHE A 208 -7.00 -5.58 1.44
N ALA A 209 -6.34 -5.29 0.31
CA ALA A 209 -6.79 -4.35 -0.70
C ALA A 209 -7.05 -5.05 -2.05
N ALA A 210 -7.98 -4.53 -2.83
CA ALA A 210 -8.23 -4.96 -4.21
C ALA A 210 -8.40 -3.76 -5.15
N GLU A 211 -7.71 -3.80 -6.29
CA GLU A 211 -7.87 -2.83 -7.38
C GLU A 211 -9.05 -3.23 -8.28
N THR A 212 -9.99 -2.30 -8.53
CA THR A 212 -11.16 -2.56 -9.36
C THR A 212 -11.60 -1.34 -10.21
N LYS A 213 -12.61 -1.55 -11.05
CA LYS A 213 -13.23 -0.51 -11.89
C LYS A 213 -14.47 0.09 -11.21
N PRO A 214 -14.74 1.40 -11.36
CA PRO A 214 -15.86 2.06 -10.67
C PRO A 214 -17.24 1.49 -10.98
N GLU A 215 -17.48 1.00 -12.20
CA GLU A 215 -18.76 0.45 -12.66
C GLU A 215 -19.08 -0.96 -12.11
N ARG A 216 -18.27 -1.46 -11.15
CA ARG A 216 -18.32 -2.85 -10.63
C ARG A 216 -18.22 -2.93 -9.10
N CYS A 217 -18.90 -2.02 -8.41
CA CYS A 217 -19.07 -2.04 -6.96
C CYS A 217 -20.55 -2.04 -6.57
N SER A 218 -21.33 -3.00 -7.09
CA SER A 218 -22.70 -3.22 -6.60
C SER A 218 -22.69 -3.67 -5.13
N ASN A 219 -23.83 -3.60 -4.44
CA ASN A 219 -23.92 -4.06 -3.05
C ASN A 219 -23.51 -5.54 -2.92
N GLU A 220 -23.88 -6.39 -3.88
CA GLU A 220 -23.45 -7.80 -3.91
C GLU A 220 -21.93 -7.96 -4.05
N ASP A 221 -21.28 -7.11 -4.87
CA ASP A 221 -19.83 -7.11 -5.02
C ASP A 221 -19.13 -6.62 -3.75
N ILE A 222 -19.66 -5.60 -3.10
CA ILE A 222 -19.14 -5.04 -1.84
C ILE A 222 -19.26 -6.06 -0.70
N GLU A 223 -20.42 -6.70 -0.54
CA GLU A 223 -20.62 -7.76 0.47
C GLU A 223 -19.76 -8.99 0.19
N ARG A 224 -19.55 -9.34 -1.08
CA ARG A 224 -18.61 -10.40 -1.48
C ARG A 224 -17.16 -10.04 -1.13
N MET A 225 -16.74 -8.77 -1.32
CA MET A 225 -15.43 -8.30 -0.87
C MET A 225 -15.29 -8.32 0.66
N LEU A 226 -16.35 -8.01 1.41
CA LEU A 226 -16.35 -8.09 2.88
C LEU A 226 -16.24 -9.55 3.37
N ASN A 227 -16.93 -10.50 2.73
CA ASN A 227 -16.75 -11.93 2.98
C ASN A 227 -15.30 -12.39 2.72
N PHE A 228 -14.61 -11.82 1.74
CA PHE A 228 -13.20 -12.11 1.47
C PHE A 228 -12.21 -11.51 2.49
N GLY A 229 -12.68 -10.66 3.41
CA GLY A 229 -11.82 -9.95 4.37
C GLY A 229 -11.10 -8.73 3.79
N ILE A 230 -11.55 -8.23 2.63
CA ILE A 230 -11.00 -7.01 2.00
C ILE A 230 -11.42 -5.80 2.83
N THR A 231 -10.45 -4.92 3.12
CA THR A 231 -10.58 -3.72 3.97
C THR A 231 -10.35 -2.40 3.23
N ARG A 232 -9.79 -2.45 2.00
CA ARG A 232 -9.57 -1.26 1.14
C ARG A 232 -9.93 -1.59 -0.31
N VAL A 233 -10.58 -0.65 -1.00
CA VAL A 233 -10.89 -0.77 -2.42
C VAL A 233 -10.26 0.39 -3.17
N GLU A 234 -9.53 0.07 -4.22
CA GLU A 234 -8.78 1.03 -5.01
C GLU A 234 -9.41 1.15 -6.40
N MET A 235 -10.02 2.29 -6.69
CA MET A 235 -10.82 2.50 -7.90
C MET A 235 -10.06 3.26 -8.98
N GLY A 236 -10.11 2.71 -10.20
CA GLY A 236 -9.51 3.32 -11.38
C GLY A 236 -10.27 4.51 -11.95
N VAL A 237 -10.44 5.60 -11.20
CA VAL A 237 -11.18 6.83 -11.58
C VAL A 237 -10.59 7.54 -12.80
N GLN A 238 -9.27 7.74 -12.80
CA GLN A 238 -8.44 8.41 -13.81
C GLN A 238 -8.64 9.93 -13.96
N SER A 239 -9.88 10.40 -14.16
CA SER A 239 -10.23 11.81 -14.37
C SER A 239 -11.64 12.10 -13.83
N VAL A 240 -11.97 13.38 -13.56
CA VAL A 240 -13.35 13.81 -13.22
C VAL A 240 -14.17 14.28 -14.43
N TYR A 241 -13.68 14.08 -15.66
CA TYR A 241 -14.37 14.50 -16.89
C TYR A 241 -14.83 13.31 -17.74
N ASP A 242 -16.14 13.11 -17.86
CA ASP A 242 -16.72 12.03 -18.68
C ASP A 242 -16.26 12.07 -20.15
N GLU A 243 -16.02 13.26 -20.71
CA GLU A 243 -15.48 13.39 -22.07
C GLU A 243 -14.07 12.75 -22.19
N VAL A 244 -13.19 13.01 -21.21
CA VAL A 244 -11.84 12.45 -21.18
C VAL A 244 -11.92 10.93 -20.98
N LEU A 245 -12.80 10.45 -20.10
CA LEU A 245 -13.00 9.02 -19.85
C LEU A 245 -13.50 8.29 -21.11
N LEU A 246 -14.59 8.76 -21.71
CA LEU A 246 -15.20 8.18 -22.90
C LEU A 246 -14.22 8.15 -24.07
N ARG A 247 -13.53 9.27 -24.36
CA ARG A 247 -12.56 9.35 -25.45
C ARG A 247 -11.31 8.49 -25.21
N ASN A 248 -11.01 8.12 -23.97
CA ASN A 248 -9.95 7.17 -23.62
C ASN A 248 -10.38 5.69 -23.66
N ASN A 249 -11.62 5.39 -24.08
CA ASN A 249 -12.25 4.07 -24.02
C ASN A 249 -12.27 3.51 -22.59
N ARG A 250 -12.73 4.34 -21.64
CA ARG A 250 -13.16 3.90 -20.30
C ARG A 250 -14.61 3.46 -20.36
N GLY A 251 -14.93 2.28 -19.85
CA GLY A 251 -16.32 1.84 -19.67
C GLY A 251 -16.92 2.23 -18.33
N HIS A 252 -16.61 3.43 -17.83
CA HIS A 252 -17.13 3.97 -16.56
C HIS A 252 -17.34 5.48 -16.70
N THR A 253 -18.33 6.01 -16.00
CA THR A 253 -18.68 7.44 -15.90
C THR A 253 -18.32 8.01 -14.53
N ILE A 254 -18.40 9.33 -14.38
CA ILE A 254 -18.29 9.99 -13.08
C ILE A 254 -19.42 9.59 -12.14
N HIS A 255 -20.64 9.34 -12.66
CA HIS A 255 -21.73 8.84 -11.84
C HIS A 255 -21.38 7.50 -11.17
N ASP A 256 -20.76 6.58 -11.91
CA ASP A 256 -20.29 5.28 -11.37
C ASP A 256 -19.24 5.48 -10.26
N VAL A 257 -18.35 6.46 -10.42
CA VAL A 257 -17.32 6.79 -9.41
C VAL A 257 -17.95 7.31 -8.12
N ILE A 258 -18.89 8.25 -8.23
CA ILE A 258 -19.58 8.89 -7.10
C ILE A 258 -20.40 7.86 -6.34
N ASP A 259 -21.25 7.10 -7.04
CA ASP A 259 -22.14 6.14 -6.40
C ASP A 259 -21.37 4.97 -5.77
N SER A 260 -20.36 4.43 -6.45
CA SER A 260 -19.49 3.40 -5.87
C SER A 260 -18.67 3.90 -4.68
N THR A 261 -18.17 5.14 -4.72
CA THR A 261 -17.46 5.75 -3.57
C THR A 261 -18.41 5.84 -2.37
N ARG A 262 -19.63 6.35 -2.57
CA ARG A 262 -20.68 6.44 -1.54
C ARG A 262 -21.01 5.08 -0.93
N ARG A 263 -21.29 4.07 -1.76
CA ARG A 263 -21.62 2.71 -1.29
C ARG A 263 -20.46 2.11 -0.49
N LEU A 264 -19.23 2.17 -1.02
CA LEU A 264 -18.05 1.66 -0.32
C LEU A 264 -17.89 2.31 1.06
N LYS A 265 -17.95 3.65 1.14
CA LYS A 265 -17.87 4.37 2.41
C LYS A 265 -18.97 3.95 3.39
N ASN A 266 -20.22 3.82 2.94
CA ASN A 266 -21.34 3.39 3.78
C ASN A 266 -21.24 1.93 4.27
N TYR A 267 -20.54 1.06 3.54
CA TYR A 267 -20.18 -0.28 4.02
C TYR A 267 -18.89 -0.28 4.90
N GLY A 268 -18.33 0.88 5.21
CA GLY A 268 -17.16 1.06 6.07
C GLY A 268 -15.81 0.99 5.36
N TYR A 269 -15.75 0.81 4.04
CA TYR A 269 -14.48 0.67 3.32
C TYR A 269 -13.60 1.91 3.37
N LYS A 270 -12.28 1.69 3.37
CA LYS A 270 -11.30 2.66 2.86
C LYS A 270 -11.35 2.68 1.33
N VAL A 271 -11.36 3.87 0.75
CA VAL A 271 -11.54 4.09 -0.69
C VAL A 271 -10.40 4.92 -1.23
N ASP A 272 -9.66 4.34 -2.18
CA ASP A 272 -8.54 5.02 -2.85
C ASP A 272 -8.94 5.35 -4.29
N HIS A 273 -8.57 6.53 -4.79
CA HIS A 273 -8.74 6.88 -6.21
C HIS A 273 -7.41 6.91 -6.95
N HIS A 274 -7.33 6.15 -8.04
CA HIS A 274 -6.22 6.20 -8.97
C HIS A 274 -6.51 7.24 -10.05
N ILE A 275 -5.74 8.33 -10.07
CA ILE A 275 -5.87 9.47 -10.98
C ILE A 275 -4.69 9.46 -11.96
N MET A 276 -4.95 9.78 -13.23
CA MET A 276 -3.92 9.88 -14.25
C MET A 276 -3.82 11.30 -14.78
N LEU A 277 -2.66 11.91 -14.57
CA LEU A 277 -2.34 13.23 -15.12
C LEU A 277 -2.00 13.07 -16.61
N ASN A 278 -2.38 14.05 -17.41
CA ASN A 278 -2.07 14.14 -18.83
C ASN A 278 -2.62 12.98 -19.66
N LEU A 279 -3.84 12.51 -19.37
CA LEU A 279 -4.54 11.66 -20.34
C LEU A 279 -4.70 12.41 -21.67
N PRO A 280 -4.66 11.74 -22.84
CA PRO A 280 -5.04 12.39 -24.07
C PRO A 280 -6.47 12.94 -23.93
N PHE A 281 -6.69 14.12 -24.53
CA PHE A 281 -7.92 14.92 -24.40
C PHE A 281 -8.11 15.64 -23.05
N SER A 282 -7.24 15.39 -22.06
CA SER A 282 -7.03 16.28 -20.91
C SER A 282 -6.02 17.39 -21.24
N ASP A 283 -5.88 18.35 -20.32
CA ASP A 283 -4.92 19.44 -20.33
C ASP A 283 -4.54 19.82 -18.88
N PHE A 284 -3.57 20.74 -18.73
CA PHE A 284 -2.98 21.08 -17.43
C PHE A 284 -4.03 21.59 -16.44
N ASP A 285 -4.98 22.41 -16.90
CA ASP A 285 -6.00 23.02 -16.06
C ASP A 285 -7.10 22.00 -15.70
N LYS A 286 -7.49 21.12 -16.62
CA LYS A 286 -8.35 19.96 -16.31
C LYS A 286 -7.71 19.01 -15.30
N ASP A 287 -6.42 18.73 -15.40
CA ASP A 287 -5.73 17.86 -14.45
C ASP A 287 -5.63 18.51 -13.05
N LYS A 288 -5.37 19.82 -13.01
CA LYS A 288 -5.39 20.61 -11.77
C LYS A 288 -6.77 20.64 -11.13
N GLU A 289 -7.83 20.87 -11.91
CA GLU A 289 -9.20 20.86 -11.41
C GLU A 289 -9.67 19.45 -11.02
N THR A 290 -9.18 18.40 -11.71
CA THR A 290 -9.37 17.00 -11.29
C THR A 290 -8.87 16.78 -9.87
N ILE A 291 -7.66 17.24 -9.54
CA ILE A 291 -7.10 17.14 -8.18
C ILE A 291 -7.94 17.96 -7.18
N ASN A 292 -8.33 19.19 -7.55
CA ASN A 292 -9.12 20.09 -6.72
C ASN A 292 -10.51 19.49 -6.37
N GLN A 293 -11.23 18.96 -7.35
CA GLN A 293 -12.52 18.27 -7.15
C GLN A 293 -12.39 17.07 -6.22
N ILE A 294 -11.37 16.23 -6.43
CA ILE A 294 -11.11 15.04 -5.59
C ILE A 294 -10.91 15.42 -4.10
N TYR A 295 -10.34 16.59 -3.81
CA TYR A 295 -10.13 17.08 -2.44
C TYR A 295 -11.35 17.80 -1.84
N THR A 296 -12.05 18.60 -2.64
CA THR A 296 -13.03 19.58 -2.14
C THR A 296 -14.49 19.13 -2.27
N ASN A 297 -14.84 18.44 -3.36
CA ASN A 297 -16.20 18.02 -3.64
C ASN A 297 -16.58 16.80 -2.78
N GLU A 298 -17.71 16.91 -2.07
CA GLU A 298 -18.24 15.88 -1.17
C GLU A 298 -18.39 14.52 -1.85
N ASP A 299 -18.71 14.49 -3.13
CA ASP A 299 -18.99 13.27 -3.89
C ASP A 299 -17.78 12.33 -4.08
N PHE A 300 -16.55 12.85 -3.89
CA PHE A 300 -15.30 12.06 -4.01
C PHE A 300 -14.62 11.83 -2.65
N LYS A 301 -13.78 12.77 -2.19
CA LYS A 301 -12.98 12.72 -0.97
C LYS A 301 -12.43 11.33 -0.58
N PRO A 302 -11.62 10.68 -1.44
CA PRO A 302 -11.04 9.36 -1.19
C PRO A 302 -9.96 9.42 -0.11
N ASP A 303 -9.86 8.41 0.76
CA ASP A 303 -8.89 8.38 1.86
C ASP A 303 -7.43 8.45 1.39
N ALA A 304 -7.19 7.98 0.17
CA ALA A 304 -5.89 8.05 -0.48
C ALA A 304 -6.01 8.22 -2.00
N ILE A 305 -4.92 8.68 -2.61
CA ILE A 305 -4.79 8.74 -4.07
C ILE A 305 -3.48 8.15 -4.56
N LYS A 306 -3.50 7.69 -5.82
CA LYS A 306 -2.32 7.42 -6.65
C LYS A 306 -2.36 8.41 -7.82
N LEU A 307 -1.35 9.28 -7.93
CA LEU A 307 -1.24 10.31 -8.97
C LEU A 307 -0.24 9.86 -10.04
N TYR A 308 -0.67 9.32 -11.17
CA TYR A 308 0.27 8.82 -12.18
C TYR A 308 0.33 9.70 -13.43
N PRO A 309 1.50 10.28 -13.76
CA PRO A 309 1.73 10.87 -15.08
C PRO A 309 1.52 9.83 -16.18
N THR A 310 0.80 10.20 -17.23
CA THR A 310 0.52 9.29 -18.35
C THR A 310 1.81 9.01 -19.15
N LEU A 311 2.10 7.73 -19.32
CA LEU A 311 3.30 7.23 -20.00
C LEU A 311 2.94 6.66 -21.37
N VAL A 312 3.70 7.02 -22.41
CA VAL A 312 3.57 6.39 -23.73
C VAL A 312 4.34 5.07 -23.70
N ILE A 313 3.63 3.95 -23.78
CA ILE A 313 4.20 2.60 -23.71
C ILE A 313 4.00 1.92 -25.06
N ARG A 314 5.05 1.28 -25.60
CA ARG A 314 5.01 0.61 -26.90
C ARG A 314 3.90 -0.46 -26.94
N GLY A 315 3.20 -0.56 -28.07
CA GLY A 315 2.08 -1.49 -28.25
C GLY A 315 0.73 -1.04 -27.68
N THR A 316 0.62 0.19 -27.16
CA THR A 316 -0.66 0.81 -26.74
C THR A 316 -1.27 1.67 -27.85
N GLY A 317 -2.58 1.95 -27.77
CA GLY A 317 -3.23 2.94 -28.65
C GLY A 317 -2.61 4.33 -28.51
N LEU A 318 -2.18 4.69 -27.29
CA LEU A 318 -1.49 5.95 -27.00
C LEU A 318 -0.14 6.08 -27.73
N TYR A 319 0.58 4.96 -27.93
CA TYR A 319 1.81 4.95 -28.72
C TYR A 319 1.54 5.26 -30.19
N GLU A 320 0.49 4.71 -30.78
CA GLU A 320 0.09 5.02 -32.15
C GLU A 320 -0.44 6.46 -32.31
N MET A 321 -1.11 7.01 -31.29
CA MET A 321 -1.45 8.44 -31.26
C MET A 321 -0.19 9.33 -31.19
N SER A 322 0.76 8.98 -30.32
CA SER A 322 2.03 9.69 -30.16
C SER A 322 2.89 9.68 -31.43
N LYS A 323 2.95 8.55 -32.14
CA LYS A 323 3.63 8.45 -33.45
C LYS A 323 3.01 9.33 -34.53
N LYS A 324 1.69 9.51 -34.48
CA LYS A 324 0.93 10.36 -35.43
C LYS A 324 0.89 11.83 -35.01
N GLY A 325 1.68 12.24 -34.01
CA GLY A 325 1.71 13.61 -33.49
C GLY A 325 0.44 14.04 -32.74
N LYS A 326 -0.50 13.12 -32.47
CA LYS A 326 -1.80 13.42 -31.84
C LYS A 326 -1.79 13.44 -30.32
N TYR A 327 -0.64 13.14 -29.71
CA TYR A 327 -0.43 13.20 -28.26
C TYR A 327 1.06 13.37 -27.96
N ASN A 328 1.40 14.25 -27.03
CA ASN A 328 2.71 14.35 -26.42
C ASN A 328 2.54 14.45 -24.90
N PRO A 329 3.34 13.72 -24.10
CA PRO A 329 3.38 13.93 -22.66
C PRO A 329 3.78 15.35 -22.28
N TYR A 330 3.35 15.82 -21.09
CA TYR A 330 3.84 17.05 -20.51
C TYR A 330 5.37 17.07 -20.36
N PRO A 331 5.99 18.26 -20.43
CA PRO A 331 7.29 18.51 -19.84
C PRO A 331 7.36 17.99 -18.40
N LYS A 332 8.56 17.59 -17.98
CA LYS A 332 8.77 17.02 -16.63
C LYS A 332 8.52 18.07 -15.54
N GLU A 333 8.83 19.31 -15.86
CA GLU A 333 8.70 20.49 -15.03
C GLU A 333 7.22 20.76 -14.70
N ASP A 334 6.32 20.59 -15.68
CA ASP A 334 4.88 20.72 -15.50
C ASP A 334 4.29 19.58 -14.66
N VAL A 335 4.80 18.35 -14.83
CA VAL A 335 4.43 17.21 -13.99
C VAL A 335 4.85 17.45 -12.53
N ILE A 336 6.08 17.89 -12.29
CA ILE A 336 6.56 18.26 -10.95
C ILE A 336 5.70 19.38 -10.37
N LYS A 337 5.41 20.43 -11.16
CA LYS A 337 4.56 21.55 -10.73
C LYS A 337 3.17 21.09 -10.28
N LEU A 338 2.47 20.27 -11.08
CA LEU A 338 1.15 19.71 -10.72
C LEU A 338 1.20 18.89 -9.44
N ILE A 339 2.17 17.98 -9.31
CA ILE A 339 2.26 17.10 -8.13
C ILE A 339 2.66 17.90 -6.88
N THR A 340 3.56 18.87 -6.98
CA THR A 340 3.90 19.78 -5.88
C THR A 340 2.69 20.61 -5.45
N GLU A 341 1.88 21.12 -6.38
CA GLU A 341 0.61 21.80 -6.04
C GLU A 341 -0.39 20.84 -5.38
N ALA A 342 -0.46 19.58 -5.82
CA ALA A 342 -1.30 18.55 -5.20
C ALA A 342 -0.86 18.21 -3.76
N GLU A 343 0.44 18.04 -3.51
CA GLU A 343 0.98 17.74 -2.18
C GLU A 343 0.82 18.92 -1.19
N ILE A 344 0.96 20.18 -1.66
CA ILE A 344 0.69 21.38 -0.85
C ILE A 344 -0.80 21.45 -0.44
N ASN A 345 -1.70 21.21 -1.39
CA ASN A 345 -3.14 21.37 -1.19
C ASN A 345 -3.83 20.10 -0.65
N ALA A 346 -3.08 19.03 -0.38
CA ALA A 346 -3.61 17.78 0.14
C ALA A 346 -4.31 17.98 1.50
N PRO A 347 -5.58 17.55 1.67
CA PRO A 347 -6.22 17.54 2.97
C PRO A 347 -5.47 16.64 3.98
N ARG A 348 -5.46 16.99 5.27
CA ARG A 348 -4.66 16.28 6.27
C ARG A 348 -5.09 14.82 6.50
N TRP A 349 -6.36 14.50 6.23
CA TRP A 349 -6.92 13.15 6.28
C TRP A 349 -6.63 12.29 5.03
N LEU A 350 -6.02 12.85 3.98
CA LEU A 350 -5.76 12.18 2.70
C LEU A 350 -4.30 11.71 2.60
N ARG A 351 -4.06 10.56 1.96
CA ARG A 351 -2.71 10.00 1.71
C ARG A 351 -2.36 9.97 0.22
N ILE A 352 -1.25 10.59 -0.19
CA ILE A 352 -0.72 10.52 -1.55
C ILE A 352 0.25 9.34 -1.61
N MET A 353 -0.29 8.15 -1.87
CA MET A 353 0.45 6.88 -1.74
C MET A 353 1.63 6.81 -2.70
N ARG A 354 1.39 7.09 -3.99
CA ARG A 354 2.37 6.95 -5.06
C ARG A 354 2.14 8.02 -6.13
N ILE A 355 3.24 8.54 -6.67
CA ILE A 355 3.23 9.54 -7.75
C ILE A 355 3.86 9.01 -9.06
N GLU A 356 4.23 7.74 -9.08
CA GLU A 356 4.93 7.08 -10.19
C GLU A 356 4.56 5.59 -10.26
N ARG A 357 4.67 5.00 -11.45
CA ARG A 357 4.36 3.58 -11.72
C ARG A 357 5.63 2.73 -11.74
N ASP A 358 5.57 1.48 -11.29
CA ASP A 358 6.69 0.51 -11.32
C ASP A 358 7.03 -0.01 -12.73
N ILE A 359 6.86 0.79 -13.79
CA ILE A 359 7.15 0.40 -15.17
C ILE A 359 8.65 0.62 -15.45
N PRO A 360 9.40 -0.38 -15.95
CA PRO A 360 10.81 -0.18 -16.28
C PRO A 360 10.98 0.81 -17.43
N SER A 361 11.93 1.74 -17.30
CA SER A 361 12.14 2.85 -18.23
C SER A 361 12.41 2.43 -19.69
N THR A 362 12.92 1.22 -19.91
CA THR A 362 13.11 0.62 -21.24
C THR A 362 11.81 0.39 -22.03
N PHE A 363 10.67 0.31 -21.35
CA PHE A 363 9.34 0.18 -21.98
C PHE A 363 8.62 1.53 -22.20
N ILE A 364 9.16 2.61 -21.62
CA ILE A 364 8.60 3.96 -21.72
C ILE A 364 9.19 4.65 -22.95
N ASP A 365 8.34 4.91 -23.94
CA ASP A 365 8.72 5.55 -25.19
C ASP A 365 8.83 7.09 -25.03
N LYS A 366 7.79 7.71 -24.44
CA LYS A 366 7.76 9.13 -24.02
C LYS A 366 7.09 9.26 -22.64
N GLY A 367 7.40 10.35 -21.94
CA GLY A 367 6.91 10.65 -20.58
C GLY A 367 8.03 10.55 -19.54
N ILE A 368 7.68 10.54 -18.26
CA ILE A 368 8.66 10.44 -17.17
C ILE A 368 9.37 9.07 -17.22
N LYS A 369 10.69 9.08 -17.42
CA LYS A 369 11.55 7.87 -17.41
C LYS A 369 12.44 7.75 -16.18
N THR A 370 12.51 8.80 -15.37
CA THR A 370 13.35 8.88 -14.17
C THR A 370 12.63 8.24 -12.97
N THR A 371 13.37 7.52 -12.12
CA THR A 371 12.84 6.75 -10.98
C THR A 371 12.99 7.48 -9.63
N ASN A 372 13.12 8.80 -9.67
CA ASN A 372 13.33 9.68 -8.53
C ASN A 372 12.34 10.85 -8.52
N LEU A 373 11.19 10.74 -9.22
CA LEU A 373 10.22 11.84 -9.36
C LEU A 373 9.78 12.39 -7.99
N ARG A 374 9.66 11.52 -6.98
CA ARG A 374 9.31 11.93 -5.61
C ARG A 374 10.39 12.80 -4.96
N GLN A 375 11.67 12.52 -5.19
CA GLN A 375 12.76 13.36 -4.68
C GLN A 375 12.69 14.75 -5.33
N GLU A 376 12.38 14.84 -6.62
CA GLU A 376 12.32 16.11 -7.36
C GLU A 376 11.10 16.95 -6.97
N VAL A 377 9.99 16.31 -6.61
CA VAL A 377 8.82 16.96 -5.99
C VAL A 377 9.15 17.45 -4.57
N GLU A 378 9.84 16.65 -3.76
CA GLU A 378 10.31 17.02 -2.42
C GLU A 378 11.29 18.21 -2.47
N GLU A 379 12.21 18.24 -3.45
CA GLU A 379 13.10 19.36 -3.72
C GLU A 379 12.33 20.63 -4.14
N SER A 380 11.29 20.50 -4.98
CA SER A 380 10.43 21.62 -5.37
C SER A 380 9.62 22.19 -4.19
N LEU A 381 9.15 21.32 -3.26
CA LEU A 381 8.51 21.76 -2.01
C LEU A 381 9.47 22.60 -1.16
N VAL A 382 10.72 22.14 -1.00
CA VAL A 382 11.77 22.85 -0.24
C VAL A 382 12.08 24.20 -0.89
N GLN A 383 12.27 24.25 -2.22
CA GLN A 383 12.51 25.50 -2.96
C GLN A 383 11.38 26.52 -2.80
N LYS A 384 10.12 26.06 -2.70
CA LYS A 384 8.95 26.92 -2.47
C LYS A 384 8.74 27.30 -1.00
N GLY A 385 9.57 26.81 -0.07
CA GLY A 385 9.37 27.00 1.37
C GLY A 385 8.09 26.33 1.89
N LYS A 386 7.66 25.24 1.26
CA LYS A 386 6.43 24.50 1.58
C LYS A 386 6.74 23.08 2.06
N ARG A 387 5.70 22.41 2.55
CA ARG A 387 5.68 20.99 2.91
C ARG A 387 4.39 20.37 2.37
N SER A 388 4.40 19.06 2.14
CA SER A 388 3.16 18.32 1.91
C SER A 388 2.32 18.27 3.19
N ASN A 389 1.01 18.41 3.06
CA ASN A 389 0.05 18.23 4.16
C ASN A 389 -0.47 16.78 4.28
N ASP A 390 -0.18 15.94 3.29
CA ASP A 390 -0.72 14.59 3.19
C ASP A 390 -0.23 13.68 4.33
N ILE A 391 -1.01 12.64 4.64
CA ILE A 391 -0.68 11.64 5.66
C ILE A 391 0.74 11.09 5.48
N ARG A 392 1.14 10.71 4.25
CA ARG A 392 2.41 10.03 3.97
C ARG A 392 3.61 10.86 4.38
N SER A 393 3.56 12.16 4.14
CA SER A 393 4.67 13.07 4.40
C SER A 393 4.78 13.45 5.87
N ARG A 394 3.66 13.38 6.60
CA ARG A 394 3.60 13.63 8.05
C ARG A 394 3.81 12.37 8.91
N GLU A 395 3.80 11.15 8.37
CA GLU A 395 4.03 9.92 9.17
C GLU A 395 5.30 10.06 10.04
N ILE A 396 5.24 9.67 11.31
CA ILE A 396 6.39 9.80 12.24
C ILE A 396 7.67 9.12 11.74
N GLY A 397 7.57 8.04 10.95
CA GLY A 397 8.72 7.38 10.31
C GLY A 397 9.30 8.13 9.10
N HIS A 398 8.56 9.10 8.54
CA HIS A 398 8.99 9.98 7.46
C HIS A 398 9.40 11.38 7.95
N THR A 399 8.90 11.83 9.10
CA THR A 399 9.12 13.19 9.63
C THR A 399 10.42 13.31 10.42
N ARG A 400 11.24 14.33 10.11
CA ARG A 400 12.45 14.64 10.87
C ARG A 400 12.11 15.37 12.18
N ILE A 401 12.20 14.65 13.30
CA ILE A 401 12.10 15.25 14.64
C ILE A 401 13.32 16.14 14.90
N SER A 402 13.05 17.38 15.34
CA SER A 402 14.05 18.43 15.57
C SER A 402 13.73 19.36 16.74
N LYS A 403 12.46 19.38 17.20
CA LYS A 403 11.99 20.09 18.38
C LYS A 403 11.50 19.11 19.45
N PRO A 404 11.37 19.53 20.73
CA PRO A 404 10.74 18.70 21.77
C PRO A 404 9.35 18.23 21.33
N ILE A 405 9.05 16.95 21.56
CA ILE A 405 7.80 16.31 21.14
C ILE A 405 6.64 16.84 21.99
N LYS A 406 5.55 17.31 21.36
CA LYS A 406 4.30 17.71 22.02
C LYS A 406 3.12 17.02 21.34
N ILE A 407 2.67 15.91 21.92
CA ILE A 407 1.59 15.10 21.37
C ILE A 407 0.24 15.69 21.76
N GLU A 408 -0.63 15.93 20.77
CA GLU A 408 -2.02 16.35 20.97
C GLU A 408 -2.98 15.46 20.18
N LEU A 409 -4.19 15.26 20.73
CA LEU A 409 -5.31 14.69 19.97
C LEU A 409 -5.94 15.80 19.13
N LYS A 410 -6.05 15.56 17.82
CA LYS A 410 -6.69 16.42 16.83
C LYS A 410 -7.93 15.74 16.27
N ARG A 411 -8.85 16.56 15.78
CA ARG A 411 -10.10 16.16 15.12
C ARG A 411 -10.34 17.06 13.93
N GLU A 412 -10.62 16.47 12.78
CA GLU A 412 -11.05 17.15 11.56
C GLU A 412 -12.33 16.47 11.06
N ASN A 413 -13.44 17.24 10.97
CA ASN A 413 -14.70 16.75 10.41
C ASN A 413 -14.84 17.23 8.96
N TYR A 414 -15.34 16.39 8.07
CA TYR A 414 -15.69 16.78 6.71
C TYR A 414 -16.85 15.96 6.17
N ARG A 415 -17.72 16.59 5.37
CA ARG A 415 -18.76 15.86 4.61
C ARG A 415 -18.12 15.11 3.44
N ALA A 416 -18.44 13.83 3.33
CA ALA A 416 -18.10 12.98 2.18
C ALA A 416 -19.24 12.00 1.86
N SER A 417 -19.70 12.03 0.61
CA SER A 417 -20.67 11.11 0.04
C SER A 417 -21.95 10.96 0.88
N ARG A 418 -22.59 12.06 1.31
CA ARG A 418 -23.79 12.05 2.15
C ARG A 418 -23.57 11.33 3.48
N GLY A 419 -22.56 11.82 4.20
CA GLY A 419 -22.19 11.35 5.53
C GLY A 419 -21.05 12.18 6.11
N ASP A 420 -20.94 12.15 7.43
CA ASP A 420 -19.89 12.81 8.19
C ASP A 420 -18.69 11.87 8.33
N GLU A 421 -17.53 12.32 7.87
CA GLU A 421 -16.25 11.72 8.19
C GLU A 421 -15.59 12.52 9.32
N ILE A 422 -15.14 11.83 10.34
CA ILE A 422 -14.42 12.36 11.49
C ILE A 422 -13.05 11.69 11.51
N PHE A 423 -12.03 12.47 11.16
CA PHE A 423 -10.63 12.07 11.22
C PHE A 423 -10.06 12.47 12.58
N LEU A 424 -9.80 11.49 13.43
CA LEU A 424 -9.11 11.69 14.72
C LEU A 424 -7.63 11.35 14.54
N SER A 425 -6.72 12.19 15.02
CA SER A 425 -5.29 11.91 14.96
C SER A 425 -4.53 12.29 16.23
N PHE A 426 -3.52 11.50 16.59
CA PHE A 426 -2.47 11.93 17.51
C PHE A 426 -1.31 12.49 16.71
N GLU A 427 -0.99 13.77 16.92
CA GLU A 427 0.04 14.50 16.19
C GLU A 427 1.03 15.17 17.16
N ASP A 428 2.32 15.09 16.84
CA ASP A 428 3.33 15.96 17.45
C ASP A 428 3.29 17.33 16.77
N VAL A 429 2.61 18.27 17.41
CA VAL A 429 2.33 19.60 16.83
C VAL A 429 3.58 20.47 16.69
N ASN A 430 4.68 20.15 17.38
CA ASN A 430 5.92 20.92 17.28
C ASN A 430 6.73 20.57 16.03
N ASN A 431 6.70 19.29 15.64
CA ASN A 431 7.43 18.76 14.48
C ASN A 431 6.54 18.55 13.24
N ASP A 432 5.21 18.63 13.40
CA ASP A 432 4.19 18.31 12.40
C ASP A 432 4.18 16.82 11.99
N ALA A 433 4.30 15.93 12.99
CA ALA A 433 4.39 14.48 12.78
C ALA A 433 3.13 13.73 13.24
N LEU A 434 2.54 12.94 12.36
CA LEU A 434 1.41 12.05 12.59
C LEU A 434 1.87 10.73 13.22
N ILE A 435 1.35 10.43 14.42
CA ILE A 435 1.72 9.25 15.23
C ILE A 435 0.66 8.15 15.09
N ALA A 436 -0.62 8.51 15.14
CA ALA A 436 -1.74 7.59 14.97
C ALA A 436 -2.97 8.32 14.42
N PHE A 437 -3.87 7.60 13.77
CA PHE A 437 -5.17 8.15 13.38
C PHE A 437 -6.28 7.09 13.33
N LEU A 438 -7.52 7.57 13.39
CA LEU A 438 -8.73 6.80 13.21
C LEU A 438 -9.68 7.54 12.26
N ARG A 439 -10.31 6.80 11.34
CA ARG A 439 -11.38 7.28 10.46
C ARG A 439 -12.73 6.77 10.97
N LEU A 440 -13.55 7.66 11.48
CA LEU A 440 -14.93 7.37 11.90
C LEU A 440 -15.90 7.95 10.88
N ARG A 441 -16.87 7.16 10.42
CA ARG A 441 -17.96 7.63 9.55
C ARG A 441 -19.32 7.46 10.20
N ILE A 442 -20.13 8.49 10.07
CA ILE A 442 -21.57 8.47 10.28
C ILE A 442 -22.22 8.67 8.90
N ALA A 443 -22.99 7.69 8.42
CA ALA A 443 -23.75 7.83 7.18
C ALA A 443 -25.17 8.30 7.51
N ASP A 444 -25.75 9.15 6.66
CA ASP A 444 -26.98 9.92 7.00
C ASP A 444 -28.16 9.06 7.49
N ASP A 445 -28.29 7.81 7.02
CA ASP A 445 -29.37 6.87 7.40
C ASP A 445 -28.89 5.65 8.24
N SER A 446 -27.73 5.71 8.90
CA SER A 446 -27.11 4.53 9.53
C SER A 446 -27.33 4.43 11.04
N ASN A 447 -27.99 3.34 11.47
CA ASN A 447 -28.10 2.89 12.87
C ASN A 447 -26.79 2.30 13.44
N ALA A 448 -25.63 2.71 12.91
CA ALA A 448 -24.31 2.30 13.35
C ALA A 448 -23.23 3.26 12.84
N ALA A 449 -22.22 3.49 13.66
CA ALA A 449 -21.03 4.24 13.28
C ALA A 449 -19.97 3.28 12.73
N PHE A 450 -19.16 3.73 11.77
CA PHE A 450 -18.14 2.88 11.13
C PHE A 450 -16.73 3.38 11.40
N VAL A 451 -15.91 2.58 12.09
CA VAL A 451 -14.46 2.75 12.11
C VAL A 451 -13.89 2.14 10.84
N ARG A 452 -13.59 3.02 9.88
CA ARG A 452 -13.11 2.69 8.53
C ARG A 452 -11.60 2.39 8.53
N GLU A 453 -10.87 3.01 9.45
CA GLU A 453 -9.45 2.77 9.68
C GLU A 453 -9.09 3.04 11.13
N LEU A 454 -8.21 2.23 11.69
CA LEU A 454 -7.37 2.59 12.82
C LEU A 454 -5.92 2.28 12.43
N HIS A 455 -5.04 3.27 12.52
CA HIS A 455 -3.62 3.10 12.22
C HIS A 455 -2.77 3.76 13.33
N VAL A 456 -1.77 3.03 13.82
CA VAL A 456 -0.78 3.53 14.78
C VAL A 456 0.59 3.28 14.16
N TYR A 457 1.29 4.36 13.80
CA TYR A 457 2.60 4.27 13.19
C TYR A 457 3.66 3.88 14.23
N GLY A 458 4.54 2.97 13.84
CA GLY A 458 5.72 2.62 14.62
C GLY A 458 6.29 1.24 14.30
N GLU A 459 7.59 1.12 14.51
CA GLU A 459 8.23 -0.08 15.01
C GLU A 459 8.85 0.25 16.39
N GLU A 460 9.34 -0.76 17.10
CA GLU A 460 10.19 -0.55 18.28
C GLU A 460 11.44 0.26 17.90
N LEU A 461 11.52 1.51 18.35
CA LEU A 461 12.78 2.28 18.32
C LEU A 461 13.75 1.78 19.39
N ASN A 462 14.17 0.52 19.27
CA ASN A 462 15.30 -0.05 19.99
C ASN A 462 16.62 0.51 19.41
N ILE A 463 16.84 1.80 19.64
CA ILE A 463 18.13 2.49 19.52
C ILE A 463 18.75 2.53 20.92
N ASN A 464 19.99 2.05 21.03
CA ASN A 464 20.73 1.80 22.27
C ASN A 464 20.46 2.82 23.40
N GLY A 465 19.85 2.34 24.47
CA GLY A 465 19.53 3.11 25.67
C GLY A 465 18.08 2.88 26.11
N LYS A 466 17.85 2.76 27.42
CA LYS A 466 16.50 2.73 28.00
C LYS A 466 15.72 3.95 27.51
N SER A 467 14.60 3.79 26.80
CA SER A 467 13.75 4.94 26.45
C SER A 467 12.27 4.59 26.35
N ASP A 468 11.44 5.43 26.95
CA ASP A 468 9.97 5.35 26.96
C ASP A 468 9.35 5.78 25.61
N THR A 469 9.94 5.40 24.48
CA THR A 469 9.60 5.96 23.16
C THR A 469 8.86 5.01 22.21
N ALA A 470 8.55 3.79 22.63
CA ALA A 470 7.72 2.85 21.85
C ALA A 470 6.25 3.32 21.77
N PHE A 471 5.94 4.19 20.80
CA PHE A 471 4.62 4.82 20.64
C PHE A 471 3.46 3.81 20.53
N GLN A 472 3.69 2.63 19.93
CA GLN A 472 2.66 1.59 19.77
C GLN A 472 2.13 1.03 21.11
N HIS A 473 2.90 1.15 22.21
CA HIS A 473 2.48 0.70 23.54
C HIS A 473 1.89 1.80 24.44
N LYS A 474 1.81 3.06 23.96
CA LYS A 474 1.26 4.20 24.73
C LYS A 474 -0.27 4.30 24.68
N GLY A 475 -0.97 3.26 24.23
CA GLY A 475 -2.43 3.18 24.24
C GLY A 475 -3.16 4.03 23.21
N PHE A 476 -2.47 4.75 22.30
CA PHE A 476 -3.10 5.67 21.33
C PHE A 476 -4.29 5.05 20.57
N GLY A 477 -4.16 3.80 20.11
CA GLY A 477 -5.26 3.11 19.40
C GLY A 477 -6.49 2.85 20.27
N LYS A 478 -6.28 2.53 21.57
CA LYS A 478 -7.38 2.39 22.53
C LYS A 478 -8.04 3.74 22.82
N THR A 479 -7.26 4.81 22.95
CA THR A 479 -7.78 6.17 23.17
C THR A 479 -8.55 6.69 21.95
N LEU A 480 -8.06 6.46 20.74
CA LEU A 480 -8.77 6.81 19.50
C LEU A 480 -10.10 6.05 19.38
N LEU A 481 -10.13 4.75 19.71
CA LEU A 481 -11.37 3.98 19.74
C LEU A 481 -12.33 4.50 20.81
N ALA A 482 -11.87 4.76 22.03
CA ALA A 482 -12.72 5.29 23.11
C ALA A 482 -13.32 6.67 22.75
N GLU A 483 -12.57 7.54 22.08
CA GLU A 483 -13.09 8.81 21.58
C GLU A 483 -14.08 8.62 20.41
N ALA A 484 -13.84 7.64 19.53
CA ALA A 484 -14.79 7.30 18.47
C ALA A 484 -16.12 6.75 19.02
N GLU A 485 -16.05 5.92 20.07
CA GLU A 485 -17.20 5.43 20.83
C GLU A 485 -17.95 6.60 21.49
N ARG A 486 -17.22 7.52 22.15
CA ARG A 486 -17.80 8.73 22.76
C ARG A 486 -18.51 9.62 21.74
N ILE A 487 -17.87 9.94 20.62
CA ILE A 487 -18.46 10.77 19.56
C ILE A 487 -19.72 10.11 19.01
N SER A 488 -19.66 8.81 18.68
CA SER A 488 -20.80 8.07 18.13
C SER A 488 -22.01 8.12 19.07
N ARG A 489 -21.81 7.86 20.36
CA ARG A 489 -22.90 7.84 21.35
C ARG A 489 -23.42 9.23 21.70
N TYR A 490 -22.55 10.18 22.03
CA TYR A 490 -22.96 11.45 22.66
C TYR A 490 -23.15 12.60 21.67
N GLU A 491 -22.57 12.55 20.47
CA GLU A 491 -22.75 13.60 19.45
C GLU A 491 -23.71 13.18 18.34
N TYR A 492 -23.81 11.86 18.05
CA TYR A 492 -24.67 11.33 16.98
C TYR A 492 -25.80 10.39 17.48
N SER A 493 -25.93 10.17 18.79
CA SER A 493 -26.95 9.28 19.38
C SER A 493 -26.95 7.85 18.84
N ILE A 494 -25.80 7.35 18.40
CA ILE A 494 -25.62 6.00 17.86
C ILE A 494 -25.09 5.06 18.95
N ASN A 495 -25.83 3.98 19.20
CA ASN A 495 -25.53 3.02 20.27
C ASN A 495 -24.68 1.82 19.82
N ARG A 496 -24.23 1.78 18.56
CA ARG A 496 -23.42 0.67 18.01
C ARG A 496 -22.33 1.16 17.07
N ILE A 497 -21.13 0.60 17.23
CA ILE A 497 -19.97 0.86 16.39
C ILE A 497 -19.48 -0.42 15.69
N ASN A 498 -19.15 -0.29 14.41
CA ASN A 498 -18.66 -1.36 13.55
C ASN A 498 -17.26 -1.01 13.00
N VAL A 499 -16.30 -1.91 13.14
CA VAL A 499 -14.94 -1.75 12.61
C VAL A 499 -14.73 -2.65 11.40
N ILE A 500 -14.19 -2.13 10.30
CA ILE A 500 -13.74 -2.97 9.17
C ILE A 500 -12.37 -3.60 9.48
N SER A 501 -12.36 -4.60 10.36
CA SER A 501 -11.14 -5.28 10.80
C SER A 501 -10.58 -6.20 9.72
N GLY A 502 -9.28 -6.09 9.42
CA GLY A 502 -8.55 -7.18 8.79
C GLY A 502 -8.61 -8.45 9.65
N VAL A 503 -8.60 -9.61 9.01
CA VAL A 503 -8.79 -10.91 9.70
C VAL A 503 -7.75 -11.11 10.81
N GLY A 504 -6.48 -10.89 10.49
CA GLY A 504 -5.33 -11.01 11.39
C GLY A 504 -5.25 -9.98 12.53
N VAL A 505 -6.20 -9.05 12.63
CA VAL A 505 -6.30 -8.06 13.73
C VAL A 505 -7.61 -8.13 14.51
N ARG A 506 -8.49 -9.11 14.24
CA ARG A 506 -9.77 -9.27 14.97
C ARG A 506 -9.58 -9.47 16.48
N GLU A 507 -8.55 -10.21 16.89
CA GLU A 507 -8.19 -10.41 18.32
C GLU A 507 -7.90 -9.11 19.07
N TYR A 508 -7.29 -8.12 18.41
CA TYR A 508 -7.07 -6.80 19.04
C TYR A 508 -8.40 -6.16 19.45
N TYR A 509 -9.41 -6.18 18.58
CA TYR A 509 -10.73 -5.65 18.90
C TYR A 509 -11.48 -6.53 19.93
N ARG A 510 -11.31 -7.86 19.90
CA ARG A 510 -11.86 -8.75 20.96
C ARG A 510 -11.35 -8.37 22.34
N SER A 511 -10.06 -8.07 22.49
CA SER A 511 -9.47 -7.59 23.74
C SER A 511 -10.03 -6.26 24.26
N LEU A 512 -10.76 -5.51 23.41
CA LEU A 512 -11.41 -4.24 23.72
C LEU A 512 -12.94 -4.35 23.85
N GLY A 513 -13.47 -5.57 23.88
CA GLY A 513 -14.90 -5.86 24.06
C GLY A 513 -15.72 -5.93 22.78
N TYR A 514 -15.09 -5.99 21.59
CA TYR A 514 -15.79 -6.15 20.32
C TYR A 514 -16.04 -7.63 20.00
N SER A 515 -17.20 -7.94 19.40
CA SER A 515 -17.64 -9.30 19.08
C SER A 515 -18.01 -9.46 17.59
N ARG A 516 -18.67 -10.58 17.24
CA ARG A 516 -18.85 -11.03 15.84
C ARG A 516 -20.28 -11.05 15.31
N TYR A 517 -20.57 -10.05 14.47
CA TYR A 517 -21.86 -9.69 13.86
C TYR A 517 -21.74 -9.38 12.34
N LYS A 518 -21.82 -10.40 11.46
CA LYS A 518 -21.49 -10.33 10.00
C LYS A 518 -19.98 -10.16 9.72
N TRP A 519 -19.53 -9.19 8.92
CA TRP A 519 -18.13 -9.09 8.41
C TRP A 519 -17.10 -8.32 9.26
N TYR A 520 -17.53 -7.21 9.87
CA TYR A 520 -16.82 -6.26 10.77
C TYR A 520 -16.11 -6.82 12.04
N MET A 521 -15.89 -5.97 13.04
CA MET A 521 -15.83 -6.24 14.49
C MET A 521 -16.78 -5.24 15.16
N SER A 522 -17.67 -5.66 16.07
CA SER A 522 -18.83 -4.82 16.47
C SER A 522 -18.98 -4.71 17.98
N LYS A 523 -19.46 -3.56 18.47
CA LYS A 523 -19.69 -3.29 19.91
C LYS A 523 -20.90 -2.36 20.09
N GLU A 524 -21.74 -2.66 21.07
CA GLU A 524 -22.76 -1.74 21.58
C GLU A 524 -22.10 -0.81 22.61
N ILE A 525 -22.39 0.50 22.57
CA ILE A 525 -21.60 1.57 23.19
C ILE A 525 -22.40 2.50 24.09
#